data_AF-A0A1B9IKD3-F1
#
_entry.id   AF-A0A1B9IKD3-F1
#
_cell.length_a   1.000
_cell.length_b   1.000
_cell.length_c   1.000
_cell.angle_alpha   90.00
_cell.angle_beta   90.00
_cell.angle_gamma   90.00
#
_symmetry.space_group_name_H-M   'P 1'
#
loop_
_entity.id
_entity.type
_entity.pdbx_description
1 polymer ?
#
loop_
_entity_poly.entity_id
_entity_poly.type
_entity_poly.pdbx_seq_one_letter_code
_entity_poly.pdbx_strand_id
1 'polypeptide(L)'
;MTKDDSKEWDSLIKWLEEKHPGFERNLSLRDVPGLERGLVTSKKLKKGDILFHIPSSCMLNPLTLLPNSPIPSHLFPQTVSKSVPTSSLTPVQKKPRIGNPPRKLDTTQLLTLHLALTKDPKGRYKSDWQVYIDSLPITFRPWHPLTWIVSPFDKAQKEEWVWWNHLYTIGLSESTKMKVQDVKNRFEKDYEVLCEVLKEEEPFKSQGLDGIISKEDILWAWLNVNTRSISIPLGLPGPSERNNHTLVPLMDFINHSSNESLITPKVKQLPTPSSSRTRKPSVTTKTSTNGLPSPPLPSKTNGHTDANIGLRNSAVLLPNKIDFQLSCPDRGLDANDEVLFEYGGHSSSTLFAEYGFCENLSLVDGVNADEQTNSWLDMKYGEVDLTSYINELWDQQDQEDKEEKRQVLEDIGCWGGNTLHAQPSPCHPSHSLLMTIRLLHLPTSSPKLSNISKGLITYISPQNETSTLLTLEGICKSVIKEATKRDKVLEKLLKEEKNHEKIGVIGMLRAMRDEEKVICGEVLTRLEKGDDFQ
;
A
#
# COMPACT_ATOMS: atom_id res chain seq x y z
N MET A 1 3.43 19.68 -18.79
CA MET A 1 2.26 18.90 -19.18
C MET A 1 2.37 18.74 -20.68
N THR A 2 2.41 17.52 -21.19
CA THR A 2 2.30 17.36 -22.65
C THR A 2 0.90 17.78 -23.09
N LYS A 3 0.72 18.12 -24.37
CA LYS A 3 -0.63 18.45 -24.89
C LYS A 3 -1.61 17.28 -24.78
N ASP A 4 -1.09 16.05 -24.75
CA ASP A 4 -1.89 14.84 -24.66
C ASP A 4 -2.35 14.61 -23.20
N ASP A 5 -1.50 14.82 -22.20
CA ASP A 5 -1.88 14.69 -20.77
C ASP A 5 -3.01 15.65 -20.38
N SER A 6 -2.98 16.88 -20.90
CA SER A 6 -4.04 17.87 -20.67
C SER A 6 -5.39 17.39 -21.21
N LYS A 7 -5.36 16.72 -22.37
CA LYS A 7 -6.55 16.25 -23.06
C LYS A 7 -7.15 15.02 -22.40
N GLU A 8 -6.31 14.11 -21.92
CA GLU A 8 -6.72 12.95 -21.13
C GLU A 8 -7.38 13.37 -19.82
N TRP A 9 -6.77 14.33 -19.11
CA TRP A 9 -7.36 14.93 -17.91
C TRP A 9 -8.72 15.57 -18.16
N ASP A 10 -8.84 16.43 -19.17
CA ASP A 10 -10.10 17.08 -19.49
C ASP A 10 -11.18 16.06 -19.89
N SER A 11 -10.79 14.98 -20.57
CA SER A 11 -11.69 13.88 -20.92
C SER A 11 -12.15 13.10 -19.68
N LEU A 12 -11.24 12.82 -18.74
CA LEU A 12 -11.56 12.17 -17.47
C LEU A 12 -12.56 13.00 -16.66
N ILE A 13 -12.29 14.29 -16.49
CA ILE A 13 -13.17 15.20 -15.75
C ILE A 13 -14.55 15.25 -16.38
N LYS A 14 -14.62 15.42 -17.71
CA LYS A 14 -15.89 15.44 -18.43
C LYS A 14 -16.67 14.13 -18.24
N TRP A 15 -15.99 12.99 -18.32
CA TRP A 15 -16.61 11.67 -18.10
C TRP A 15 -17.14 11.54 -16.66
N LEU A 16 -16.38 11.98 -15.65
CA LEU A 16 -16.82 11.98 -14.25
C LEU A 16 -18.08 12.84 -14.05
N GLU A 17 -18.08 14.07 -14.58
CA GLU A 17 -19.21 15.00 -14.46
C GLU A 17 -20.48 14.51 -15.19
N GLU A 18 -20.33 13.90 -16.37
CA GLU A 18 -21.47 13.45 -17.20
C GLU A 18 -22.03 12.09 -16.78
N LYS A 19 -21.19 11.15 -16.34
CA LYS A 19 -21.60 9.75 -16.09
C LYS A 19 -21.89 9.44 -14.64
N HIS A 20 -21.38 10.24 -13.70
CA HIS A 20 -21.44 9.91 -12.28
C HIS A 20 -22.06 11.06 -11.46
N PRO A 21 -23.41 11.05 -11.30
CA PRO A 21 -24.11 12.04 -10.49
C PRO A 21 -23.56 12.10 -9.06
N GLY A 22 -23.36 13.31 -8.56
CA GLY A 22 -22.77 13.55 -7.24
C GLY A 22 -21.25 13.66 -7.25
N PHE A 23 -20.58 13.53 -8.40
CA PHE A 23 -19.18 13.89 -8.51
C PHE A 23 -18.98 15.39 -8.28
N GLU A 24 -18.08 15.76 -7.37
CA GLU A 24 -17.70 17.14 -7.09
C GLU A 24 -16.18 17.27 -6.98
N ARG A 25 -15.61 18.39 -7.44
CA ARG A 25 -14.18 18.69 -7.28
C ARG A 25 -13.93 20.19 -7.11
N ASN A 26 -12.88 20.52 -6.36
CA ASN A 26 -12.27 21.86 -6.29
C ASN A 26 -10.78 21.84 -6.64
N LEU A 27 -10.30 20.74 -7.25
CA LEU A 27 -8.90 20.50 -7.61
C LEU A 27 -8.66 20.57 -9.11
N SER A 28 -7.43 20.90 -9.50
CA SER A 28 -6.92 20.89 -10.87
C SER A 28 -5.60 20.11 -10.94
N LEU A 29 -5.37 19.44 -12.07
CA LEU A 29 -4.10 18.78 -12.35
C LEU A 29 -3.01 19.81 -12.69
N ARG A 30 -1.80 19.58 -12.19
CA ARG A 30 -0.62 20.38 -12.52
C ARG A 30 0.63 19.49 -12.55
N ASP A 31 1.59 19.86 -13.39
CA ASP A 31 2.98 19.39 -13.25
C ASP A 31 3.60 20.01 -11.99
N VAL A 32 4.12 19.18 -11.10
CA VAL A 32 4.79 19.64 -9.89
C VAL A 32 6.30 19.43 -10.08
N PRO A 33 7.17 20.43 -9.81
CA PRO A 33 8.60 20.21 -9.93
C PRO A 33 9.08 19.02 -9.09
N GLY A 34 9.73 18.03 -9.72
CA GLY A 34 10.19 16.82 -9.05
C GLY A 34 9.15 15.70 -8.89
N LEU A 35 7.87 15.93 -9.22
CA LEU A 35 6.78 14.96 -9.21
C LEU A 35 6.00 15.07 -10.54
N GLU A 36 5.91 14.00 -11.34
CA GLU A 36 5.39 14.09 -12.72
C GLU A 36 4.03 14.83 -12.82
N ARG A 37 3.09 14.51 -11.92
CA ARG A 37 1.72 15.04 -11.88
C ARG A 37 1.25 15.16 -10.44
N GLY A 38 0.49 16.20 -10.10
CA GLY A 38 -0.11 16.38 -8.78
C GLY A 38 -1.43 17.17 -8.83
N LEU A 39 -2.26 17.01 -7.81
CA LEU A 39 -3.49 17.77 -7.67
C LEU A 39 -3.26 19.02 -6.82
N VAL A 40 -3.63 20.18 -7.35
CA VAL A 40 -3.56 21.47 -6.66
C VAL A 40 -4.95 22.07 -6.46
N THR A 41 -5.11 22.90 -5.44
CA THR A 41 -6.34 23.66 -5.22
C THR A 41 -6.54 24.73 -6.29
N SER A 42 -7.76 24.83 -6.82
CA SER A 42 -8.09 25.86 -7.83
C SER A 42 -8.36 27.25 -7.21
N LYS A 43 -8.61 27.30 -5.90
CA LYS A 43 -8.93 28.49 -5.12
C LYS A 43 -8.58 28.27 -3.66
N LYS A 44 -8.59 29.33 -2.86
CA LYS A 44 -8.47 29.23 -1.40
C LYS A 44 -9.66 28.46 -0.80
N LEU A 45 -9.37 27.46 0.03
CA LEU A 45 -10.34 26.60 0.69
C LEU A 45 -10.15 26.64 2.21
N LYS A 46 -11.25 26.63 2.96
CA LYS A 46 -11.28 26.68 4.42
C LYS A 46 -11.44 25.27 4.99
N LYS A 47 -11.18 25.14 6.30
CA LYS A 47 -11.40 23.91 7.08
C LYS A 47 -12.77 23.30 6.77
N GLY A 48 -12.78 22.02 6.36
CA GLY A 48 -14.00 21.26 6.11
C GLY A 48 -14.63 21.45 4.73
N ASP A 49 -14.12 22.38 3.90
CA ASP A 49 -14.53 22.48 2.49
C ASP A 49 -14.20 21.19 1.74
N ILE A 50 -15.00 20.85 0.72
CA ILE A 50 -14.83 19.62 -0.05
C ILE A 50 -13.70 19.81 -1.05
N LEU A 51 -12.65 18.98 -0.98
CA LEU A 51 -11.64 18.91 -2.05
C LEU A 51 -12.20 18.15 -3.25
N PHE A 52 -12.74 16.97 -3.00
CA PHE A 52 -13.57 16.24 -3.97
C PHE A 52 -14.54 15.27 -3.27
N HIS A 53 -15.56 14.86 -4.02
CA HIS A 53 -16.46 13.76 -3.72
C HIS A 53 -16.51 12.81 -4.92
N ILE A 54 -16.18 11.54 -4.69
CA ILE A 54 -16.17 10.46 -5.67
C ILE A 54 -17.29 9.48 -5.31
N PRO A 55 -18.38 9.45 -6.08
CA PRO A 55 -19.45 8.46 -5.93
C PRO A 55 -18.93 7.02 -6.10
N SER A 56 -19.54 6.06 -5.39
CA SER A 56 -19.22 4.63 -5.52
C SER A 56 -19.26 4.12 -6.97
N SER A 57 -20.16 4.68 -7.80
CA SER A 57 -20.29 4.33 -9.21
C SER A 57 -19.05 4.65 -10.07
N CYS A 58 -18.19 5.59 -9.62
CA CYS A 58 -16.98 5.96 -10.35
C CYS A 58 -15.87 4.92 -10.18
N MET A 59 -15.91 4.16 -9.09
CA MET A 59 -14.78 3.33 -8.65
C MET A 59 -14.74 2.02 -9.42
N LEU A 60 -13.54 1.51 -9.66
CA LEU A 60 -13.31 0.26 -10.36
C LEU A 60 -12.85 -0.83 -9.38
N ASN A 61 -13.74 -1.76 -9.08
CA ASN A 61 -13.53 -2.92 -8.21
C ASN A 61 -14.41 -4.09 -8.70
N PRO A 62 -14.30 -5.32 -8.15
CA PRO A 62 -15.11 -6.44 -8.61
C PRO A 62 -16.62 -6.21 -8.56
N LEU A 63 -17.12 -5.45 -7.58
CA LEU A 63 -18.56 -5.23 -7.40
C LEU A 63 -19.14 -4.24 -8.40
N THR A 64 -18.37 -3.21 -8.78
CA THR A 64 -18.76 -2.26 -9.83
C THR A 64 -18.54 -2.84 -11.22
N LEU A 65 -17.51 -3.68 -11.39
CA LEU A 65 -17.16 -4.29 -12.68
C LEU A 65 -18.13 -5.41 -13.11
N LEU A 66 -18.58 -6.25 -12.17
CA LEU A 66 -19.36 -7.47 -12.46
C LEU A 66 -20.57 -7.28 -13.39
N PRO A 67 -21.45 -6.27 -13.21
CA PRO A 67 -22.71 -6.19 -13.95
C PRO A 67 -22.57 -6.14 -15.48
N ASN A 68 -21.50 -5.52 -16.00
CA ASN A 68 -21.28 -5.31 -17.44
C ASN A 68 -19.97 -5.92 -17.93
N SER A 69 -19.31 -6.75 -17.13
CA SER A 69 -18.00 -7.26 -17.49
C SER A 69 -18.07 -8.30 -18.61
N PRO A 70 -17.19 -8.22 -19.62
CA PRO A 70 -16.96 -9.31 -20.56
C PRO A 70 -16.19 -10.49 -19.93
N ILE A 71 -15.69 -10.34 -18.70
CA ILE A 71 -15.00 -11.40 -17.96
C ILE A 71 -16.03 -12.42 -17.44
N PRO A 72 -15.80 -13.73 -17.60
CA PRO A 72 -16.69 -14.75 -17.06
C PRO A 72 -16.97 -14.59 -15.56
N SER A 73 -18.26 -14.52 -15.20
CA SER A 73 -18.70 -14.25 -13.82
C SER A 73 -18.19 -15.23 -12.76
N HIS A 74 -17.82 -16.46 -13.15
CA HIS A 74 -17.26 -17.45 -12.22
C HIS A 74 -15.84 -17.10 -11.75
N LEU A 75 -15.10 -16.28 -12.50
CA LEU A 75 -13.78 -15.79 -12.13
C LEU A 75 -13.82 -14.70 -11.06
N PHE A 76 -14.98 -14.06 -10.85
CA PHE A 76 -15.11 -13.01 -9.85
C PHE A 76 -15.05 -13.58 -8.42
N PRO A 77 -14.49 -12.83 -7.45
CA PRO A 77 -14.60 -13.17 -6.06
C PRO A 77 -16.08 -13.11 -5.65
N GLN A 78 -16.62 -14.21 -5.12
CA GLN A 78 -18.03 -14.27 -4.71
C GLN A 78 -18.14 -14.10 -3.21
N THR A 79 -19.08 -13.27 -2.75
CA THR A 79 -19.47 -13.21 -1.34
C THR A 79 -19.93 -14.59 -0.87
N VAL A 80 -19.55 -15.00 0.35
CA VAL A 80 -20.12 -16.19 0.96
C VAL A 80 -21.60 -15.90 1.12
N SER A 81 -22.43 -16.38 0.20
CA SER A 81 -23.87 -16.27 0.35
C SER A 81 -24.20 -17.01 1.65
N LYS A 82 -24.68 -16.29 2.67
CA LYS A 82 -25.45 -16.93 3.75
C LYS A 82 -26.47 -17.81 3.03
N SER A 83 -26.40 -19.11 3.26
CA SER A 83 -27.41 -20.06 2.83
C SER A 83 -28.75 -19.56 3.32
N VAL A 84 -29.50 -18.86 2.47
CA VAL A 84 -30.91 -18.60 2.72
C VAL A 84 -31.57 -19.96 2.49
N PRO A 85 -32.20 -20.58 3.50
CA PRO A 85 -32.97 -21.77 3.26
C PRO A 85 -34.25 -21.32 2.54
N THR A 86 -34.20 -21.27 1.21
CA THR A 86 -35.42 -21.22 0.41
C THR A 86 -36.09 -22.58 0.53
N SER A 87 -37.02 -22.68 1.47
CA SER A 87 -38.04 -23.70 1.46
C SER A 87 -38.77 -23.68 0.11
N SER A 88 -39.05 -24.89 -0.41
CA SER A 88 -39.87 -25.20 -1.58
C SER A 88 -39.17 -25.13 -2.95
N LEU A 89 -38.62 -26.27 -3.39
CA LEU A 89 -39.27 -27.22 -4.32
C LEU A 89 -38.24 -28.27 -4.77
N THR A 90 -38.57 -29.54 -4.51
CA THR A 90 -38.00 -30.80 -5.03
C THR A 90 -36.57 -30.78 -5.63
N PRO A 91 -35.57 -31.40 -4.99
CA PRO A 91 -34.23 -31.53 -5.55
C PRO A 91 -34.22 -32.61 -6.64
N VAL A 92 -34.17 -32.19 -7.91
CA VAL A 92 -33.65 -33.05 -8.97
C VAL A 92 -32.15 -33.22 -8.69
N GLN A 93 -31.77 -34.38 -8.17
CA GLN A 93 -30.37 -34.78 -7.96
C GLN A 93 -29.66 -34.87 -9.32
N LYS A 94 -29.14 -33.74 -9.82
CA LYS A 94 -28.04 -33.78 -10.79
C LYS A 94 -26.78 -34.11 -10.00
N LYS A 95 -26.21 -35.29 -10.28
CA LYS A 95 -24.90 -35.71 -9.77
C LYS A 95 -23.91 -34.55 -9.89
N PRO A 96 -23.11 -34.24 -8.85
CA PRO A 96 -22.05 -33.26 -8.96
C PRO A 96 -21.08 -33.79 -10.03
N ARG A 97 -20.87 -33.02 -11.10
CA ARG A 97 -19.69 -33.22 -11.93
C ARG A 97 -18.50 -33.07 -11.01
N ILE A 98 -17.67 -34.11 -10.93
CA ILE A 98 -16.33 -34.05 -10.35
C ILE A 98 -15.51 -33.16 -11.29
N GLY A 99 -15.72 -31.85 -11.17
CA GLY A 99 -14.88 -30.83 -11.76
C GLY A 99 -14.21 -30.10 -10.61
N ASN A 100 -12.96 -29.71 -10.80
CA ASN A 100 -12.29 -28.81 -9.86
C ASN A 100 -13.19 -27.61 -9.58
N PRO A 101 -13.18 -27.07 -8.34
CA PRO A 101 -13.94 -25.87 -8.04
C PRO A 101 -13.59 -24.78 -9.06
N PRO A 102 -14.57 -23.98 -9.52
CA PRO A 102 -14.31 -22.93 -10.49
C PRO A 102 -13.23 -21.99 -9.95
N ARG A 103 -12.24 -21.71 -10.78
CA ARG A 103 -11.13 -20.80 -10.47
C ARG A 103 -11.70 -19.42 -10.14
N LYS A 104 -11.28 -18.83 -9.02
CA LYS A 104 -11.65 -17.48 -8.60
C LYS A 104 -10.41 -16.63 -8.50
N LEU A 105 -10.48 -15.42 -9.04
CA LEU A 105 -9.44 -14.41 -8.95
C LEU A 105 -9.67 -13.53 -7.72
N ASP A 106 -8.59 -13.14 -7.06
CA ASP A 106 -8.64 -12.08 -6.06
C ASP A 106 -8.82 -10.70 -6.73
N THR A 107 -8.99 -9.63 -5.93
CA THR A 107 -9.21 -8.28 -6.50
C THR A 107 -8.04 -7.82 -7.36
N THR A 108 -6.80 -8.11 -6.95
CA THR A 108 -5.60 -7.69 -7.68
C THR A 108 -5.56 -8.33 -9.05
N GLN A 109 -5.72 -9.65 -9.09
CA GLN A 109 -5.69 -10.45 -10.32
C GLN A 109 -6.84 -10.06 -11.25
N LEU A 110 -8.05 -9.88 -10.73
CA LEU A 110 -9.21 -9.53 -11.55
C LEU A 110 -9.08 -8.15 -12.19
N LEU A 111 -8.66 -7.15 -11.41
CA LEU A 111 -8.44 -5.80 -11.94
C LEU A 111 -7.29 -5.77 -12.94
N THR A 112 -6.21 -6.50 -12.66
CA THR A 112 -5.08 -6.67 -13.60
C THR A 112 -5.55 -7.29 -14.92
N LEU A 113 -6.34 -8.36 -14.86
CA LEU A 113 -6.92 -8.99 -16.05
C LEU A 113 -7.78 -7.99 -16.84
N HIS A 114 -8.67 -7.26 -16.16
CA HIS A 114 -9.55 -6.28 -16.79
C HIS A 114 -8.77 -5.21 -17.55
N LEU A 115 -7.76 -4.61 -16.90
CA LEU A 115 -6.89 -3.61 -17.53
C LEU A 115 -6.13 -4.20 -18.72
N ALA A 116 -5.49 -5.36 -18.56
CA ALA A 116 -4.73 -6.02 -19.61
C ALA A 116 -5.60 -6.34 -20.84
N LEU A 117 -6.84 -6.80 -20.65
CA LEU A 117 -7.77 -7.11 -21.73
C LEU A 117 -8.11 -5.89 -22.61
N THR A 118 -8.07 -4.67 -22.06
CA THR A 118 -8.28 -3.44 -22.86
C THR A 118 -7.19 -3.19 -23.90
N LYS A 119 -6.04 -3.86 -23.78
CA LYS A 119 -4.94 -3.79 -24.76
C LYS A 119 -5.15 -4.72 -25.96
N ASP A 120 -6.24 -5.49 -26.00
CA ASP A 120 -6.59 -6.29 -27.19
C ASP A 120 -6.74 -5.38 -28.43
N PRO A 121 -5.89 -5.54 -29.46
CA PRO A 121 -5.90 -4.68 -30.65
C PRO A 121 -7.18 -4.82 -31.48
N LYS A 122 -7.94 -5.91 -31.29
CA LYS A 122 -9.27 -6.09 -31.90
C LYS A 122 -10.38 -5.33 -31.18
N GLY A 123 -10.09 -4.75 -30.01
CA GLY A 123 -11.04 -3.96 -29.23
C GLY A 123 -12.24 -4.76 -28.73
N ARG A 124 -12.08 -6.07 -28.47
CA ARG A 124 -13.18 -6.94 -28.01
C ARG A 124 -13.58 -6.67 -26.55
N TYR A 125 -12.66 -6.13 -25.75
CA TYR A 125 -12.82 -5.92 -24.30
C TYR A 125 -12.76 -4.45 -23.94
N LYS A 126 -13.73 -3.66 -24.44
CA LYS A 126 -13.86 -2.25 -24.03
C LYS A 126 -14.41 -2.16 -22.61
N SER A 127 -13.85 -1.24 -21.83
CA SER A 127 -14.26 -0.97 -20.46
C SER A 127 -15.26 0.19 -20.40
N ASP A 128 -16.25 0.11 -19.51
CA ASP A 128 -17.08 1.28 -19.14
C ASP A 128 -16.23 2.39 -18.48
N TRP A 129 -15.06 2.02 -17.94
CA TRP A 129 -14.04 2.91 -17.38
C TRP A 129 -12.93 3.27 -18.37
N GLN A 130 -13.11 3.08 -19.69
CA GLN A 130 -12.02 3.29 -20.65
C GLN A 130 -11.39 4.67 -20.53
N VAL A 131 -12.19 5.73 -20.32
CA VAL A 131 -11.67 7.10 -20.16
C VAL A 131 -10.75 7.23 -18.94
N TYR A 132 -11.07 6.53 -17.84
CA TYR A 132 -10.18 6.48 -16.68
C TYR A 132 -8.93 5.66 -16.95
N ILE A 133 -9.07 4.49 -17.58
CA ILE A 133 -7.94 3.62 -17.94
C ILE A 133 -6.96 4.37 -18.87
N ASP A 134 -7.47 5.17 -19.80
CA ASP A 134 -6.67 5.96 -20.73
C ASP A 134 -5.90 7.09 -20.02
N SER A 135 -6.31 7.51 -18.81
CA SER A 135 -5.61 8.54 -18.02
C SER A 135 -4.49 7.98 -17.12
N LEU A 136 -4.42 6.65 -16.98
CA LEU A 136 -3.38 5.97 -16.20
C LEU A 136 -2.01 6.10 -16.87
N PRO A 137 -0.89 6.00 -16.12
CA PRO A 137 0.44 5.96 -16.73
C PRO A 137 0.53 4.90 -17.83
N ILE A 138 1.10 5.30 -18.96
CA ILE A 138 1.23 4.43 -20.15
C ILE A 138 2.40 3.45 -20.06
N THR A 139 3.42 3.78 -19.25
CA THR A 139 4.61 2.96 -19.03
C THR A 139 5.12 3.14 -17.62
N PHE A 140 5.69 2.07 -17.06
CA PHE A 140 6.45 2.10 -15.80
C PHE A 140 7.95 1.91 -16.03
N ARG A 141 8.38 1.67 -17.27
CA ARG A 141 9.79 1.65 -17.62
C ARG A 141 10.27 3.10 -17.83
N PRO A 142 11.41 3.51 -17.25
CA PRO A 142 12.23 2.78 -16.27
C PRO A 142 11.85 3.06 -14.81
N TRP A 143 10.83 3.87 -14.53
CA TRP A 143 10.58 4.44 -13.21
C TRP A 143 10.36 3.44 -12.07
N HIS A 144 9.65 2.35 -12.30
CA HIS A 144 9.38 1.36 -11.26
C HIS A 144 10.49 0.29 -11.19
N PRO A 145 11.10 0.01 -10.02
CA PRO A 145 12.27 -0.88 -9.92
C PRO A 145 11.99 -2.34 -10.28
N LEU A 146 10.74 -2.80 -10.17
CA LEU A 146 10.33 -4.10 -10.74
C LEU A 146 10.76 -4.22 -12.21
N THR A 147 10.67 -3.14 -12.98
CA THR A 147 11.04 -3.15 -14.41
C THR A 147 12.54 -3.27 -14.65
N TRP A 148 13.39 -3.02 -13.63
CA TRP A 148 14.84 -3.18 -13.71
C TRP A 148 15.24 -4.65 -13.62
N ILE A 149 14.38 -5.50 -13.07
CA ILE A 149 14.64 -6.93 -12.88
C ILE A 149 13.70 -7.84 -13.69
N VAL A 150 12.63 -7.28 -14.28
CA VAL A 150 11.83 -7.95 -15.32
C VAL A 150 12.34 -7.54 -16.70
N SER A 151 12.99 -8.47 -17.40
CA SER A 151 13.57 -8.21 -18.72
C SER A 151 12.48 -7.95 -19.77
N PRO A 152 12.61 -6.91 -20.62
CA PRO A 152 11.70 -6.65 -21.72
C PRO A 152 11.89 -7.67 -22.85
N PHE A 153 10.84 -7.84 -23.67
CA PHE A 153 10.90 -8.67 -24.87
C PHE A 153 11.53 -7.94 -26.06
N ASP A 154 11.30 -6.62 -26.15
CA ASP A 154 11.81 -5.78 -27.23
C ASP A 154 13.33 -5.61 -27.12
N LYS A 155 14.04 -5.78 -28.25
CA LYS A 155 15.51 -5.68 -28.30
C LYS A 155 16.03 -4.28 -27.96
N ALA A 156 15.37 -3.22 -28.42
CA ALA A 156 15.77 -1.85 -28.17
C ALA A 156 15.60 -1.50 -26.68
N GLN A 157 14.46 -1.91 -26.09
CA GLN A 157 14.26 -1.75 -24.64
C GLN A 157 15.27 -2.56 -23.81
N LYS A 158 15.74 -3.69 -24.35
CA LYS A 158 16.72 -4.54 -23.67
C LYS A 158 18.08 -3.89 -23.49
N GLU A 159 18.53 -3.07 -24.46
CA GLU A 159 19.80 -2.34 -24.34
C GLU A 159 19.76 -1.33 -23.19
N GLU A 160 18.66 -0.57 -23.08
CA GLU A 160 18.47 0.37 -21.98
C GLU A 160 18.31 -0.37 -20.64
N TRP A 161 17.55 -1.46 -20.64
CA TRP A 161 17.31 -2.30 -19.46
C TRP A 161 18.61 -2.83 -18.83
N VAL A 162 19.64 -3.14 -19.62
CA VAL A 162 20.95 -3.59 -19.08
C VAL A 162 21.53 -2.57 -18.12
N TRP A 163 21.40 -1.27 -18.41
CA TRP A 163 21.87 -0.21 -17.53
C TRP A 163 21.08 -0.17 -16.22
N TRP A 164 19.75 -0.24 -16.30
CA TRP A 164 18.86 -0.24 -15.12
C TRP A 164 19.04 -1.48 -14.24
N ASN A 165 19.21 -2.65 -14.86
CA ASN A 165 19.52 -3.89 -14.16
C ASN A 165 20.90 -3.86 -13.48
N HIS A 166 21.89 -3.22 -14.13
CA HIS A 166 23.17 -2.97 -13.50
C HIS A 166 23.05 -2.03 -12.29
N LEU A 167 22.27 -0.94 -12.42
CA LEU A 167 21.99 -0.01 -11.32
C LEU A 167 21.30 -0.71 -10.14
N TYR A 168 20.32 -1.60 -10.38
CA TYR A 168 19.73 -2.45 -9.34
C TYR A 168 20.80 -3.21 -8.55
N THR A 169 21.77 -3.79 -9.26
CA THR A 169 22.80 -4.64 -8.68
C THR A 169 23.77 -3.86 -7.77
N ILE A 170 24.19 -2.67 -8.19
CA ILE A 170 25.26 -1.91 -7.53
C ILE A 170 24.77 -0.75 -6.67
N GLY A 171 23.56 -0.24 -6.92
CA GLY A 171 23.02 0.96 -6.29
C GLY A 171 22.19 0.69 -5.04
N LEU A 172 21.53 -0.47 -4.95
CA LEU A 172 20.62 -0.80 -3.86
C LEU A 172 21.31 -1.56 -2.71
N SER A 173 20.85 -1.34 -1.47
CA SER A 173 21.18 -2.17 -0.32
C SER A 173 20.52 -3.54 -0.45
N GLU A 174 21.08 -4.55 0.23
CA GLU A 174 20.53 -5.90 0.16
C GLU A 174 19.09 -5.96 0.68
N SER A 175 18.78 -5.24 1.77
CA SER A 175 17.42 -5.10 2.28
C SER A 175 16.44 -4.52 1.26
N THR A 176 16.85 -3.49 0.51
CA THR A 176 16.01 -2.90 -0.55
C THR A 176 15.82 -3.89 -1.71
N LYS A 177 16.87 -4.64 -2.08
CA LYS A 177 16.78 -5.67 -3.12
C LYS A 177 15.79 -6.78 -2.75
N MET A 178 15.78 -7.21 -1.49
CA MET A 178 14.81 -8.19 -0.99
C MET A 178 13.36 -7.70 -1.15
N LYS A 179 13.09 -6.42 -0.83
CA LYS A 179 11.75 -5.82 -1.03
C LYS A 179 11.35 -5.80 -2.51
N VAL A 180 12.24 -5.35 -3.41
CA VAL A 180 11.96 -5.37 -4.87
C VAL A 180 11.75 -6.81 -5.38
N GLN A 181 12.49 -7.77 -4.83
CA GLN A 181 12.34 -9.19 -5.18
C GLN A 181 11.00 -9.76 -4.69
N ASP A 182 10.50 -9.33 -3.53
CA ASP A 182 9.15 -9.69 -3.07
C ASP A 182 8.08 -9.18 -4.05
N VAL A 183 8.17 -7.91 -4.47
CA VAL A 183 7.27 -7.35 -5.50
C VAL A 183 7.32 -8.18 -6.79
N LYS A 184 8.52 -8.59 -7.22
CA LYS A 184 8.70 -9.47 -8.37
C LYS A 184 8.04 -10.84 -8.18
N ASN A 185 8.21 -11.46 -7.01
CA ASN A 185 7.63 -12.75 -6.72
C ASN A 185 6.09 -12.69 -6.73
N ARG A 186 5.50 -11.62 -6.19
CA ARG A 186 4.05 -11.39 -6.23
C ARG A 186 3.56 -11.21 -7.67
N PHE A 187 4.23 -10.36 -8.45
CA PHE A 187 3.94 -10.18 -9.87
C PHE A 187 4.03 -11.49 -10.66
N GLU A 188 5.11 -12.27 -10.50
CA GLU A 188 5.31 -13.52 -11.25
C GLU A 188 4.23 -14.55 -10.92
N LYS A 189 3.84 -14.66 -9.64
CA LYS A 189 2.75 -15.54 -9.20
C LYS A 189 1.41 -15.14 -9.82
N ASP A 190 1.09 -13.85 -9.83
CA ASP A 190 -0.15 -13.37 -10.45
C ASP A 190 -0.11 -13.51 -11.98
N TYR A 191 1.05 -13.24 -12.59
CA TYR A 191 1.26 -13.42 -14.03
C TYR A 191 1.01 -14.87 -14.47
N GLU A 192 1.51 -15.86 -13.73
CA GLU A 192 1.26 -17.28 -13.99
C GLU A 192 -0.24 -17.61 -13.96
N VAL A 193 -0.95 -17.15 -12.91
CA VAL A 193 -2.39 -17.35 -12.78
C VAL A 193 -3.15 -16.74 -13.95
N LEU A 194 -2.79 -15.52 -14.36
CA LEU A 194 -3.45 -14.82 -15.47
C LEU A 194 -3.15 -15.45 -16.83
N CYS A 195 -1.93 -15.93 -17.05
CA CYS A 195 -1.58 -16.68 -18.25
C CYS A 195 -2.40 -17.96 -18.38
N GLU A 196 -2.62 -18.69 -17.28
CA GLU A 196 -3.49 -19.86 -17.28
C GLU A 196 -4.95 -19.49 -17.59
N VAL A 197 -5.47 -18.41 -16.99
CA VAL A 197 -6.83 -17.92 -17.30
C VAL A 197 -6.99 -17.61 -18.78
N LEU A 198 -6.05 -16.87 -19.38
CA LEU A 198 -6.11 -16.52 -20.80
C LEU A 198 -6.05 -17.75 -21.73
N LYS A 199 -5.39 -18.84 -21.30
CA LYS A 199 -5.23 -20.09 -22.06
C LYS A 199 -6.39 -21.06 -21.90
N GLU A 200 -6.99 -21.12 -20.72
CA GLU A 200 -7.92 -22.19 -20.34
C GLU A 200 -9.38 -21.75 -20.35
N GLU A 201 -9.67 -20.49 -20.02
CA GLU A 201 -11.03 -20.00 -19.82
C GLU A 201 -11.65 -19.49 -21.11
N GLU A 202 -12.91 -19.85 -21.37
CA GLU A 202 -13.69 -19.28 -22.46
C GLU A 202 -14.30 -17.93 -22.03
N PRO A 203 -14.35 -16.90 -22.90
CA PRO A 203 -14.04 -16.95 -24.33
C PRO A 203 -12.56 -16.64 -24.66
N PHE A 204 -11.68 -16.44 -23.67
CA PHE A 204 -10.29 -16.01 -23.89
C PHE A 204 -9.50 -17.02 -24.71
N LYS A 205 -9.68 -18.31 -24.41
CA LYS A 205 -9.07 -19.44 -25.10
C LYS A 205 -9.42 -19.49 -26.59
N SER A 206 -10.70 -19.54 -26.94
CA SER A 206 -11.13 -19.58 -28.35
C SER A 206 -10.73 -18.33 -29.12
N GLN A 207 -10.48 -17.22 -28.41
CA GLN A 207 -10.03 -15.95 -28.95
C GLN A 207 -8.51 -15.81 -29.09
N GLY A 208 -7.74 -16.77 -28.58
CA GLY A 208 -6.27 -16.79 -28.60
C GLY A 208 -5.64 -15.62 -27.86
N LEU A 209 -6.24 -15.19 -26.74
CA LEU A 209 -5.76 -14.00 -26.02
C LEU A 209 -4.40 -14.18 -25.37
N ASP A 210 -3.98 -15.40 -25.06
CA ASP A 210 -2.67 -15.70 -24.48
C ASP A 210 -1.50 -15.37 -25.42
N GLY A 211 -1.73 -15.39 -26.74
CA GLY A 211 -0.76 -14.95 -27.74
C GLY A 211 -0.89 -13.47 -28.15
N ILE A 212 -1.93 -12.78 -27.68
CA ILE A 212 -2.24 -11.39 -28.04
C ILE A 212 -1.85 -10.44 -26.90
N ILE A 213 -2.26 -10.76 -25.67
CA ILE A 213 -1.94 -9.97 -24.48
C ILE A 213 -0.52 -10.35 -24.05
N SER A 214 0.40 -9.39 -24.19
CA SER A 214 1.79 -9.62 -23.88
C SER A 214 2.06 -9.59 -22.37
N LYS A 215 3.25 -10.06 -21.96
CA LYS A 215 3.71 -9.90 -20.58
C LYS A 215 3.92 -8.43 -20.20
N GLU A 216 4.26 -7.55 -21.15
CA GLU A 216 4.36 -6.11 -20.88
C GLU A 216 2.97 -5.50 -20.63
N ASP A 217 1.92 -5.97 -21.32
CA ASP A 217 0.54 -5.52 -21.04
C ASP A 217 0.08 -5.94 -19.64
N ILE A 218 0.40 -7.17 -19.22
CA ILE A 218 0.09 -7.65 -17.86
C ILE A 218 0.94 -6.93 -16.82
N LEU A 219 2.22 -6.66 -17.09
CA LEU A 219 3.09 -5.89 -16.20
C LEU A 219 2.57 -4.46 -15.99
N TRP A 220 2.18 -3.78 -17.08
CA TRP A 220 1.56 -2.46 -17.03
C TRP A 220 0.26 -2.47 -16.22
N ALA A 221 -0.61 -3.45 -16.46
CA ALA A 221 -1.87 -3.56 -15.74
C ALA A 221 -1.65 -3.84 -14.24
N TRP A 222 -0.73 -4.76 -13.92
CA TRP A 222 -0.42 -5.15 -12.54
C TRP A 222 0.20 -3.99 -11.76
N LEU A 223 1.14 -3.26 -12.36
CA LEU A 223 1.75 -2.08 -11.74
C LEU A 223 0.75 -0.96 -11.52
N ASN A 224 -0.20 -0.74 -12.43
CA ASN A 224 -1.30 0.19 -12.17
C ASN A 224 -2.12 -0.22 -10.95
N VAL A 225 -2.48 -1.50 -10.82
CA VAL A 225 -3.23 -1.98 -9.65
C VAL A 225 -2.40 -1.89 -8.36
N ASN A 226 -1.14 -2.33 -8.38
CA ASN A 226 -0.25 -2.34 -7.20
C ASN A 226 0.02 -0.93 -6.67
N THR A 227 0.22 0.05 -7.57
CA THR A 227 0.66 1.40 -7.19
C THR A 227 -0.49 2.37 -6.91
N ARG A 228 -1.72 2.10 -7.38
CA ARG A 228 -2.82 3.09 -7.39
C ARG A 228 -4.12 2.63 -6.75
N SER A 229 -4.24 1.34 -6.44
CA SER A 229 -5.44 0.86 -5.75
C SER A 229 -5.41 1.22 -4.26
N ILE A 230 -6.58 1.44 -3.69
CA ILE A 230 -6.76 1.61 -2.24
C ILE A 230 -7.63 0.48 -1.68
N SER A 231 -7.46 0.17 -0.40
CA SER A 231 -8.26 -0.85 0.28
C SER A 231 -9.60 -0.27 0.72
N ILE A 232 -10.69 -0.77 0.13
CA ILE A 232 -12.07 -0.45 0.49
C ILE A 232 -12.77 -1.72 0.95
N PRO A 233 -13.48 -1.74 2.10
CA PRO A 233 -14.19 -2.93 2.54
C PRO A 233 -15.28 -3.36 1.52
N LEU A 234 -15.00 -4.40 0.74
CA LEU A 234 -15.93 -4.93 -0.27
C LEU A 234 -16.80 -6.08 0.25
N GLY A 235 -16.54 -6.57 1.47
CA GLY A 235 -17.27 -7.71 2.04
C GLY A 235 -17.07 -9.03 1.29
N LEU A 236 -15.96 -9.15 0.54
CA LEU A 236 -15.56 -10.34 -0.19
C LEU A 236 -14.87 -11.35 0.75
N PRO A 237 -14.93 -12.66 0.47
CA PRO A 237 -14.31 -13.67 1.33
C PRO A 237 -12.79 -13.65 1.23
N GLY A 238 -12.10 -14.12 2.27
CA GLY A 238 -10.64 -14.22 2.30
C GLY A 238 -9.97 -12.99 2.93
N PRO A 239 -8.62 -12.93 2.89
CA PRO A 239 -7.89 -11.84 3.51
C PRO A 239 -8.22 -10.51 2.84
N SER A 240 -8.53 -9.49 3.64
CA SER A 240 -8.85 -8.13 3.16
C SER A 240 -7.75 -7.55 2.28
N GLU A 241 -6.50 -7.89 2.57
CA GLU A 241 -5.31 -7.43 1.85
C GLU A 241 -5.27 -7.81 0.36
N ARG A 242 -6.01 -8.85 -0.05
CA ARG A 242 -6.08 -9.26 -1.47
C ARG A 242 -7.45 -9.09 -2.10
N ASN A 243 -8.47 -8.79 -1.30
CA ASN A 243 -9.86 -8.79 -1.73
C ASN A 243 -10.60 -7.47 -1.47
N ASN A 244 -9.87 -6.38 -1.22
CA ASN A 244 -10.43 -5.04 -1.05
C ASN A 244 -9.83 -3.98 -1.99
N HIS A 245 -9.02 -4.36 -2.98
CA HIS A 245 -8.43 -3.39 -3.90
C HIS A 245 -9.49 -2.73 -4.78
N THR A 246 -9.44 -1.40 -4.82
CA THR A 246 -10.29 -0.57 -5.66
C THR A 246 -9.46 0.54 -6.28
N LEU A 247 -9.56 0.70 -7.60
CA LEU A 247 -9.05 1.88 -8.29
C LEU A 247 -10.07 3.02 -8.17
N VAL A 248 -9.61 4.17 -7.69
CA VAL A 248 -10.45 5.32 -7.35
C VAL A 248 -9.97 6.52 -8.17
N PRO A 249 -10.66 6.87 -9.27
CA PRO A 249 -10.24 7.96 -10.15
C PRO A 249 -10.02 9.26 -9.37
N LEU A 250 -8.95 9.99 -9.69
CA LEU A 250 -8.45 11.23 -9.03
C LEU A 250 -7.68 11.00 -7.73
N MET A 251 -8.06 10.00 -6.92
CA MET A 251 -7.30 9.71 -5.69
C MET A 251 -5.87 9.29 -6.04
N ASP A 252 -5.70 8.59 -7.15
CA ASP A 252 -4.44 8.12 -7.72
C ASP A 252 -3.54 9.22 -8.33
N PHE A 253 -4.02 10.48 -8.37
CA PHE A 253 -3.24 11.66 -8.78
C PHE A 253 -2.72 12.47 -7.59
N ILE A 254 -3.10 12.12 -6.35
CA ILE A 254 -2.65 12.81 -5.14
C ILE A 254 -1.30 12.23 -4.74
N ASN A 255 -0.25 13.05 -4.66
CA ASN A 255 1.08 12.58 -4.31
C ASN A 255 1.25 12.26 -2.82
N HIS A 256 2.32 11.53 -2.52
CA HIS A 256 2.65 11.10 -1.17
C HIS A 256 3.39 12.17 -0.36
N SER A 257 3.08 12.26 0.93
CA SER A 257 4.02 12.72 1.96
C SER A 257 3.70 12.04 3.29
N SER A 258 4.70 11.87 4.15
CA SER A 258 4.53 11.46 5.56
C SER A 258 4.50 12.65 6.53
N ASN A 259 4.73 13.87 6.04
CA ASN A 259 4.77 15.07 6.88
C ASN A 259 3.34 15.51 7.29
N GLU A 260 3.04 15.34 8.58
CA GLU A 260 1.73 15.65 9.17
C GLU A 260 1.28 17.11 8.97
N SER A 261 2.22 18.04 8.79
CA SER A 261 1.90 19.44 8.52
C SER A 261 1.44 19.69 7.07
N LEU A 262 1.87 18.82 6.14
CA LEU A 262 1.58 18.94 4.71
C LEU A 262 0.36 18.13 4.29
N ILE A 263 0.25 16.89 4.79
CA ILE A 263 -0.80 15.95 4.38
C ILE A 263 -2.22 16.44 4.71
N THR A 264 -3.19 15.91 3.99
CA THR A 264 -4.63 16.15 4.23
C THR A 264 -5.30 14.93 4.89
N PRO A 265 -5.36 14.86 6.24
CA PRO A 265 -5.96 13.73 6.91
C PRO A 265 -7.45 14.00 7.13
N LYS A 266 -8.30 13.53 6.20
CA LYS A 266 -9.73 13.23 6.42
C LYS A 266 -10.36 12.71 5.12
N VAL A 267 -10.10 11.45 4.80
CA VAL A 267 -10.96 10.69 3.89
C VAL A 267 -12.20 10.25 4.66
N LYS A 268 -13.37 10.61 4.18
CA LYS A 268 -14.66 10.16 4.72
C LYS A 268 -15.26 9.15 3.77
N GLN A 269 -15.55 7.96 4.29
CA GLN A 269 -16.40 6.98 3.64
C GLN A 269 -17.86 7.32 3.96
N LEU A 270 -18.65 7.61 2.94
CA LEU A 270 -20.04 8.01 3.07
C LEU A 270 -20.96 6.94 2.46
N PRO A 271 -22.15 6.69 3.03
CA PRO A 271 -23.14 5.84 2.36
C PRO A 271 -23.61 6.53 1.08
N THR A 272 -23.67 5.80 -0.04
CA THR A 272 -24.22 6.35 -1.29
C THR A 272 -25.69 6.74 -1.07
N PRO A 273 -26.11 7.97 -1.41
CA PRO A 273 -27.49 8.43 -1.23
C PRO A 273 -28.49 7.52 -1.95
N SER A 274 -29.48 6.98 -1.23
CA SER A 274 -30.55 6.20 -1.85
C SER A 274 -31.45 7.14 -2.66
N SER A 275 -31.68 6.83 -3.95
CA SER A 275 -32.67 7.49 -4.81
C SER A 275 -34.12 7.16 -4.42
N SER A 276 -34.45 7.14 -3.12
CA SER A 276 -35.83 7.07 -2.67
C SER A 276 -36.48 8.43 -2.91
N ARG A 277 -37.18 8.53 -4.05
CA ARG A 277 -38.19 9.53 -4.39
C ARG A 277 -38.82 10.11 -3.13
N THR A 278 -38.60 11.41 -2.90
CA THR A 278 -39.19 12.19 -1.82
C THR A 278 -40.71 12.08 -1.87
N ARG A 279 -41.28 11.10 -1.17
CA ARG A 279 -42.71 11.09 -0.84
C ARG A 279 -42.91 12.19 0.19
N LYS A 280 -43.55 13.28 -0.25
CA LYS A 280 -44.04 14.35 0.64
C LYS A 280 -44.74 13.71 1.85
N PRO A 281 -44.42 14.09 3.09
CA PRO A 281 -45.13 13.58 4.25
C PRO A 281 -46.59 14.03 4.17
N SER A 282 -47.49 13.05 4.13
CA SER A 282 -48.92 13.26 4.33
C SER A 282 -49.14 13.74 5.75
N VAL A 283 -49.85 14.86 5.88
CA VAL A 283 -50.30 15.42 7.15
C VAL A 283 -51.37 14.49 7.72
N THR A 284 -51.01 13.71 8.73
CA THR A 284 -51.99 13.09 9.64
C THR A 284 -51.91 13.74 11.01
N THR A 285 -53.06 14.27 11.38
CA THR A 285 -53.39 15.04 12.58
C THR A 285 -53.13 14.25 13.87
N LYS A 286 -52.56 14.96 14.85
CA LYS A 286 -52.35 14.51 16.24
C LYS A 286 -53.69 14.21 16.92
N THR A 287 -53.72 13.12 17.69
CA THR A 287 -54.59 13.02 18.86
C THR A 287 -53.75 12.59 20.06
N SER A 288 -53.80 13.44 21.09
CA SER A 288 -53.16 13.28 22.39
C SER A 288 -54.06 12.46 23.32
N THR A 289 -53.46 11.60 24.16
CA THR A 289 -54.02 11.32 25.49
C THR A 289 -52.91 11.15 26.52
N ASN A 290 -53.16 11.76 27.68
CA ASN A 290 -52.31 11.93 28.85
C ASN A 290 -52.30 10.69 29.75
N GLY A 291 -51.23 10.51 30.54
CA GLY A 291 -51.21 9.59 31.69
C GLY A 291 -49.98 9.81 32.59
N LEU A 292 -50.24 10.22 33.84
CA LEU A 292 -49.34 10.70 34.90
C LEU A 292 -48.55 9.60 35.67
N PRO A 293 -47.63 9.97 36.59
CA PRO A 293 -46.46 9.20 37.05
C PRO A 293 -46.60 8.58 38.46
N SER A 294 -45.67 7.67 38.87
CA SER A 294 -45.17 7.38 40.26
C SER A 294 -44.33 6.05 40.29
N PRO A 295 -43.65 5.63 41.39
CA PRO A 295 -42.39 6.14 41.96
C PRO A 295 -41.36 4.97 42.26
N PRO A 296 -40.20 5.20 42.92
CA PRO A 296 -39.00 4.36 42.80
C PRO A 296 -38.79 3.32 43.92
N LEU A 297 -38.03 2.24 43.66
CA LEU A 297 -37.38 1.42 44.68
C LEU A 297 -36.06 0.74 44.19
N PRO A 298 -35.13 0.36 45.09
CA PRO A 298 -33.68 0.50 44.90
C PRO A 298 -32.86 -0.82 44.90
N SER A 299 -31.54 -0.65 44.83
CA SER A 299 -30.41 -1.58 45.13
C SER A 299 -29.78 -2.26 43.90
N LYS A 300 -28.57 -1.82 43.51
CA LYS A 300 -27.22 -2.29 43.90
C LYS A 300 -26.84 -3.63 43.24
N THR A 301 -25.92 -3.59 42.26
CA THR A 301 -24.58 -4.22 42.29
C THR A 301 -23.81 -4.01 40.98
N ASN A 302 -22.58 -3.51 41.13
CA ASN A 302 -21.36 -3.53 40.30
C ASN A 302 -21.39 -4.01 38.83
N GLY A 303 -20.87 -3.14 37.96
CA GLY A 303 -19.65 -3.48 37.21
C GLY A 303 -19.79 -3.97 35.77
N HIS A 304 -20.34 -3.14 34.86
CA HIS A 304 -19.95 -3.08 33.45
C HIS A 304 -20.44 -1.73 32.90
N THR A 305 -19.54 -0.85 32.45
CA THR A 305 -19.92 0.38 31.75
C THR A 305 -20.20 0.04 30.28
N ASP A 306 -21.40 -0.48 30.03
CA ASP A 306 -22.10 -0.29 28.77
C ASP A 306 -22.54 1.17 28.69
N ALA A 307 -21.89 1.95 27.81
CA ALA A 307 -22.37 3.26 27.40
C ALA A 307 -23.12 3.12 26.08
N ASN A 308 -24.33 2.56 26.15
CA ASN A 308 -25.28 2.55 25.05
C ASN A 308 -26.36 3.61 25.31
N ILE A 309 -26.03 4.89 25.16
CA ILE A 309 -27.01 5.99 24.99
C ILE A 309 -26.45 6.97 23.95
N GLY A 310 -27.00 6.87 22.76
CA GLY A 310 -26.70 7.76 21.64
C GLY A 310 -27.00 7.11 20.30
N LEU A 311 -28.23 6.63 20.09
CA LEU A 311 -28.76 6.29 18.75
C LEU A 311 -28.82 7.57 17.90
N ARG A 312 -27.66 8.04 17.45
CA ARG A 312 -27.53 8.80 16.21
C ARG A 312 -27.52 7.77 15.09
N ASN A 313 -28.31 8.00 14.06
CA ASN A 313 -28.39 7.19 12.85
C ASN A 313 -26.98 6.95 12.24
N SER A 314 -26.28 5.91 12.66
CA SER A 314 -25.07 5.43 11.98
C SER A 314 -25.55 4.76 10.70
N ALA A 315 -25.50 5.48 9.59
CA ALA A 315 -25.85 4.91 8.30
C ALA A 315 -24.94 3.70 8.03
N VAL A 316 -25.54 2.53 7.83
CA VAL A 316 -24.80 1.29 7.56
C VAL A 316 -24.10 1.43 6.20
N LEU A 317 -22.77 1.36 6.19
CA LEU A 317 -21.99 1.30 4.96
C LEU A 317 -22.24 -0.08 4.32
N LEU A 318 -22.85 -0.06 3.13
CA LEU A 318 -23.07 -1.27 2.34
C LEU A 318 -21.93 -1.40 1.33
N PRO A 319 -21.34 -2.60 1.16
CA PRO A 319 -20.41 -2.85 0.07
C PRO A 319 -21.02 -2.41 -1.27
N ASN A 320 -20.21 -1.79 -2.13
CA ASN A 320 -20.61 -1.18 -3.40
C ASN A 320 -21.52 0.08 -3.29
N LYS A 321 -21.71 0.62 -2.09
CA LYS A 321 -22.44 1.88 -1.84
C LYS A 321 -21.67 2.78 -0.86
N ILE A 322 -20.37 2.88 -1.10
CA ILE A 322 -19.46 3.70 -0.32
C ILE A 322 -18.89 4.77 -1.24
N ASP A 323 -19.28 6.01 -1.00
CA ASP A 323 -18.70 7.18 -1.66
C ASP A 323 -17.47 7.63 -0.89
N PHE A 324 -16.54 8.29 -1.57
CA PHE A 324 -15.32 8.86 -0.98
C PHE A 324 -15.39 10.37 -1.02
N GLN A 325 -15.22 11.02 0.13
CA GLN A 325 -15.11 12.46 0.22
C GLN A 325 -13.79 12.83 0.88
N LEU A 326 -13.00 13.68 0.21
CA LEU A 326 -11.83 14.30 0.80
C LEU A 326 -12.15 15.73 1.22
N SER A 327 -11.90 16.06 2.48
CA SER A 327 -12.15 17.39 3.05
C SER A 327 -10.85 18.16 3.30
N CYS A 328 -10.89 19.46 3.11
CA CYS A 328 -9.80 20.39 3.36
C CYS A 328 -9.34 20.31 4.84
N PRO A 329 -8.01 20.29 5.11
CA PRO A 329 -7.47 20.12 6.46
C PRO A 329 -7.79 21.32 7.36
N ASP A 330 -7.56 21.17 8.66
CA ASP A 330 -7.89 22.19 9.66
C ASP A 330 -7.14 23.53 9.42
N ARG A 331 -5.95 23.47 8.82
CA ARG A 331 -5.17 24.66 8.41
C ARG A 331 -5.75 25.43 7.22
N GLY A 332 -6.70 24.84 6.48
CA GLY A 332 -7.11 25.35 5.17
C GLY A 332 -6.04 25.15 4.09
N LEU A 333 -6.35 25.53 2.86
CA LEU A 333 -5.41 25.50 1.74
C LEU A 333 -5.52 26.81 0.95
N ASP A 334 -4.38 27.39 0.59
CA ASP A 334 -4.33 28.52 -0.33
C ASP A 334 -4.50 28.05 -1.78
N ALA A 335 -4.70 28.99 -2.70
CA ALA A 335 -4.82 28.65 -4.12
C ALA A 335 -3.47 28.19 -4.68
N ASN A 336 -3.48 27.09 -5.44
CA ASN A 336 -2.29 26.39 -5.96
C ASN A 336 -1.49 25.58 -4.94
N ASP A 337 -1.97 25.42 -3.71
CA ASP A 337 -1.39 24.46 -2.78
C ASP A 337 -1.57 23.04 -3.33
N GLU A 338 -0.52 22.23 -3.30
CA GLU A 338 -0.60 20.81 -3.62
C GLU A 338 -1.34 20.06 -2.51
N VAL A 339 -2.24 19.17 -2.93
CA VAL A 339 -2.89 18.22 -2.05
C VAL A 339 -2.01 16.98 -1.97
N LEU A 340 -1.62 16.63 -0.75
CA LEU A 340 -0.79 15.46 -0.44
C LEU A 340 -1.54 14.50 0.48
N PHE A 341 -1.25 13.21 0.35
CA PHE A 341 -1.86 12.13 1.11
C PHE A 341 -0.82 11.12 1.61
N GLU A 342 -1.03 10.57 2.80
CA GLU A 342 -0.16 9.50 3.32
C GLU A 342 -0.65 8.17 2.76
N TYR A 343 0.16 7.51 1.90
CA TYR A 343 -0.24 6.24 1.26
C TYR A 343 -0.29 5.09 2.27
N GLY A 344 0.49 5.21 3.34
CA GLY A 344 0.60 4.28 4.46
C GLY A 344 1.88 4.57 5.24
N GLY A 345 2.07 3.85 6.35
CA GLY A 345 3.31 3.88 7.12
C GLY A 345 4.41 3.11 6.40
N HIS A 346 5.07 3.76 5.45
CA HIS A 346 6.06 3.14 4.57
C HIS A 346 7.41 3.82 4.72
N SER A 347 8.46 3.00 4.87
CA SER A 347 9.84 3.44 4.79
C SER A 347 10.24 3.77 3.35
N SER A 348 11.30 4.56 3.18
CA SER A 348 11.81 4.95 1.85
C SER A 348 12.08 3.74 0.94
N SER A 349 12.65 2.66 1.50
CA SER A 349 12.91 1.41 0.77
C SER A 349 11.62 0.71 0.32
N THR A 350 10.55 0.81 1.11
CA THR A 350 9.22 0.28 0.79
C THR A 350 8.55 1.13 -0.28
N LEU A 351 8.55 2.46 -0.12
CA LEU A 351 8.05 3.39 -1.13
C LEU A 351 8.76 3.14 -2.48
N PHE A 352 10.07 2.96 -2.45
CA PHE A 352 10.85 2.72 -3.66
C PHE A 352 10.45 1.40 -4.31
N ALA A 353 10.42 0.30 -3.54
CA ALA A 353 10.12 -1.03 -4.06
C ALA A 353 8.69 -1.16 -4.61
N GLU A 354 7.70 -0.58 -3.94
CA GLU A 354 6.27 -0.72 -4.25
C GLU A 354 5.74 0.35 -5.22
N TYR A 355 6.30 1.55 -5.21
CA TYR A 355 5.78 2.71 -5.96
C TYR A 355 6.80 3.36 -6.90
N GLY A 356 8.09 3.05 -6.78
CA GLY A 356 9.15 3.58 -7.65
C GLY A 356 9.66 4.97 -7.27
N PHE A 357 9.36 5.46 -6.08
CA PHE A 357 9.89 6.73 -5.55
C PHE A 357 10.30 6.58 -4.07
N CYS A 358 11.14 7.46 -3.53
CA CYS A 358 11.30 7.61 -2.09
C CYS A 358 10.92 9.02 -1.66
N GLU A 359 10.55 9.21 -0.39
CA GLU A 359 10.34 10.55 0.12
C GLU A 359 11.69 11.29 0.13
N ASN A 360 11.74 12.44 -0.53
CA ASN A 360 12.98 13.21 -0.68
C ASN A 360 12.85 14.56 0.01
N LEU A 361 13.59 14.73 1.11
CA LEU A 361 13.66 15.95 1.90
C LEU A 361 14.34 17.11 1.15
N SER A 362 14.99 16.84 0.01
CA SER A 362 15.71 17.83 -0.80
C SER A 362 14.82 18.65 -1.73
N LEU A 363 13.54 18.29 -1.88
CA LEU A 363 12.56 19.06 -2.66
C LEU A 363 11.86 20.14 -1.83
N VAL A 364 12.17 20.26 -0.54
CA VAL A 364 11.72 21.38 0.29
C VAL A 364 12.64 22.56 0.00
N ASP A 365 12.18 23.51 -0.82
CA ASP A 365 12.88 24.76 -1.11
C ASP A 365 13.34 25.44 0.20
N GLY A 366 14.65 25.74 0.31
CA GLY A 366 15.20 26.62 1.35
C GLY A 366 15.91 25.97 2.54
N VAL A 367 16.10 24.64 2.57
CA VAL A 367 16.83 23.96 3.66
C VAL A 367 18.33 23.91 3.37
N ASN A 368 19.17 24.40 4.30
CA ASN A 368 20.63 24.33 4.18
C ASN A 368 21.11 22.88 4.29
N ALA A 369 22.25 22.54 3.66
CA ALA A 369 22.80 21.17 3.65
C ALA A 369 23.05 20.57 5.05
N ASP A 370 23.33 21.39 6.06
CA ASP A 370 23.53 20.96 7.46
C ASP A 370 22.21 20.75 8.23
N GLU A 371 21.11 21.38 7.81
CA GLU A 371 19.75 21.10 8.34
C GLU A 371 19.14 19.86 7.68
N GLN A 372 19.67 19.47 6.52
CA GLN A 372 19.20 18.35 5.69
C GLN A 372 19.67 16.97 6.18
N THR A 373 20.67 16.91 7.06
CA THR A 373 21.14 15.65 7.68
C THR A 373 20.32 15.27 8.91
N ASN A 374 19.88 16.23 9.73
CA ASN A 374 18.99 15.97 10.87
C ASN A 374 17.55 15.67 10.45
N SER A 375 17.13 16.12 9.28
CA SER A 375 15.76 15.91 8.80
C SER A 375 15.40 14.43 8.61
N TRP A 376 16.37 13.55 8.34
CA TRP A 376 16.17 12.10 8.30
C TRP A 376 15.79 11.52 9.67
N LEU A 377 16.27 12.11 10.77
CA LEU A 377 15.89 11.70 12.13
C LEU A 377 14.47 12.15 12.48
N ASP A 378 13.98 13.21 11.85
CA ASP A 378 12.61 13.73 12.04
C ASP A 378 11.58 13.03 11.14
N MET A 379 12.01 12.16 10.22
CA MET A 379 11.10 11.42 9.36
C MET A 379 10.24 10.45 10.17
N LYS A 380 8.92 10.62 10.05
CA LYS A 380 7.92 9.80 10.74
C LYS A 380 8.10 8.30 10.51
N TYR A 381 8.44 7.92 9.28
CA TYR A 381 8.68 6.53 8.88
C TYR A 381 10.13 6.26 8.48
N GLY A 382 11.07 7.06 9.00
CA GLY A 382 12.50 6.81 8.80
C GLY A 382 12.87 5.44 9.38
N GLU A 383 13.40 4.55 8.55
CA GLU A 383 13.60 3.15 8.91
C GLU A 383 14.79 2.53 8.17
N VAL A 384 15.57 1.71 8.89
CA VAL A 384 16.60 0.85 8.29
C VAL A 384 16.24 -0.61 8.56
N ASP A 385 16.02 -1.37 7.50
CA ASP A 385 15.78 -2.81 7.56
C ASP A 385 17.11 -3.56 7.63
N LEU A 386 17.32 -4.32 8.72
CA LEU A 386 18.51 -5.08 9.02
C LEU A 386 18.35 -6.59 8.75
N THR A 387 17.26 -7.00 8.10
CA THR A 387 16.93 -8.41 7.89
C THR A 387 18.05 -9.18 7.19
N SER A 388 18.78 -8.59 6.23
CA SER A 388 19.90 -9.26 5.57
C SER A 388 21.03 -9.64 6.54
N TYR A 389 21.39 -8.73 7.46
CA TYR A 389 22.43 -8.99 8.47
C TYR A 389 21.97 -9.99 9.52
N ILE A 390 20.70 -9.95 9.89
CA ILE A 390 20.13 -10.93 10.82
C ILE A 390 20.06 -12.33 10.20
N ASN A 391 19.75 -12.44 8.89
CA ASN A 391 19.80 -13.72 8.18
C ASN A 391 21.20 -14.33 8.21
N GLU A 392 22.26 -13.52 8.04
CA GLU A 392 23.64 -14.00 8.17
C GLU A 392 23.97 -14.56 9.56
N LEU A 393 23.35 -14.02 10.62
CA LEU A 393 23.49 -14.56 11.98
C LEU A 393 22.71 -15.87 12.14
N TRP A 394 21.51 -15.96 11.57
CA TRP A 394 20.71 -17.19 11.55
C TRP A 394 21.39 -18.33 10.81
N ASP A 395 22.14 -18.03 9.76
CA ASP A 395 22.85 -19.04 8.97
C ASP A 395 24.08 -19.61 9.70
N GLN A 396 24.49 -18.99 10.80
CA GLN A 396 25.55 -19.48 11.69
C GLN A 396 25.03 -20.37 12.82
N GLN A 397 23.71 -20.49 13.00
CA GLN A 397 23.10 -21.32 14.04
C GLN A 397 22.89 -22.76 13.56
N ASP A 398 22.93 -23.72 14.48
CA ASP A 398 22.55 -25.11 14.21
C ASP A 398 21.06 -25.20 13.84
N GLN A 399 20.70 -26.10 12.91
CA GLN A 399 19.35 -26.15 12.33
C GLN A 399 18.24 -26.43 13.35
N GLU A 400 18.49 -27.31 14.32
CA GLU A 400 17.52 -27.63 15.38
C GLU A 400 17.28 -26.43 16.31
N ASP A 401 18.35 -25.74 16.68
CA ASP A 401 18.32 -24.54 17.52
C ASP A 401 17.65 -23.35 16.81
N LYS A 402 17.90 -23.22 15.50
CA LYS A 402 17.26 -22.21 14.63
C LYS A 402 15.74 -22.35 14.63
N GLU A 403 15.23 -23.56 14.47
CA GLU A 403 13.78 -23.80 14.43
C GLU A 403 13.13 -23.56 15.80
N GLU A 404 13.77 -24.00 16.89
CA GLU A 404 13.27 -23.76 18.25
C GLU A 404 13.19 -22.25 18.57
N LYS A 405 14.28 -21.51 18.32
CA LYS A 405 14.32 -20.05 18.55
C LYS A 405 13.36 -19.30 17.62
N ARG A 406 13.21 -19.73 16.37
CA ARG A 406 12.23 -19.18 15.44
C ARG A 406 10.81 -19.35 15.96
N GLN A 407 10.43 -20.54 16.41
CA GLN A 407 9.09 -20.78 16.95
C GLN A 407 8.81 -19.88 18.16
N VAL A 408 9.80 -19.68 19.04
CA VAL A 408 9.67 -18.76 20.18
C VAL A 408 9.40 -17.31 19.71
N LEU A 409 10.10 -16.84 18.67
CA LEU A 409 9.86 -15.51 18.10
C LEU A 409 8.49 -15.39 17.45
N GLU A 410 8.03 -16.43 16.77
CA GLU A 410 6.68 -16.49 16.20
C GLU A 410 5.61 -16.44 17.30
N ASP A 411 5.79 -17.18 18.40
CA ASP A 411 4.87 -17.22 19.54
C ASP A 411 4.68 -15.83 20.21
N ILE A 412 5.74 -15.02 20.26
CA ILE A 412 5.69 -13.65 20.81
C ILE A 412 5.48 -12.56 19.75
N GLY A 413 5.22 -12.93 18.49
CA GLY A 413 5.02 -11.99 17.39
C GLY A 413 6.25 -11.12 17.06
N CYS A 414 7.46 -11.59 17.40
CA CYS A 414 8.73 -10.91 17.14
C CYS A 414 9.54 -11.57 16.00
N TRP A 415 8.95 -12.51 15.27
CA TRP A 415 9.60 -13.08 14.08
C TRP A 415 9.57 -12.09 12.92
N GLY A 416 10.75 -11.76 12.38
CA GLY A 416 10.90 -10.72 11.37
C GLY A 416 10.85 -9.31 11.97
N GLY A 417 10.65 -8.28 11.12
CA GLY A 417 10.59 -6.88 11.58
C GLY A 417 11.90 -6.41 12.21
N ASN A 418 13.04 -6.82 11.65
CA ASN A 418 14.37 -6.51 12.17
C ASN A 418 14.82 -5.11 11.74
N THR A 419 14.24 -4.08 12.33
CA THR A 419 14.39 -2.68 11.87
C THR A 419 14.96 -1.75 12.94
N LEU A 420 15.60 -0.67 12.48
CA LEU A 420 15.86 0.55 13.25
C LEU A 420 14.87 1.63 12.84
N HIS A 421 14.44 2.48 13.76
CA HIS A 421 13.49 3.56 13.50
C HIS A 421 14.06 4.93 13.89
N ALA A 422 13.75 5.93 13.08
CA ALA A 422 13.98 7.34 13.38
C ALA A 422 13.03 7.85 14.46
N GLN A 423 11.76 7.43 14.39
CA GLN A 423 10.69 7.87 15.26
C GLN A 423 9.97 6.69 15.95
N PRO A 424 9.44 6.88 17.17
CA PRO A 424 9.61 8.06 18.03
C PRO A 424 11.07 8.34 18.41
N SER A 425 11.45 9.62 18.40
CA SER A 425 12.78 10.06 18.82
C SER A 425 13.01 9.75 20.31
N PRO A 426 14.22 9.33 20.72
CA PRO A 426 15.42 9.18 19.87
C PRO A 426 15.45 7.86 19.09
N CYS A 427 16.26 7.79 18.03
CA CYS A 427 16.41 6.61 17.17
C CYS A 427 16.63 5.32 17.97
N HIS A 428 15.89 4.27 17.68
CA HIS A 428 15.90 3.04 18.47
C HIS A 428 15.71 1.79 17.60
N PRO A 429 16.23 0.63 18.03
CA PRO A 429 15.90 -0.65 17.42
C PRO A 429 14.45 -1.04 17.74
N SER A 430 13.81 -1.73 16.81
CA SER A 430 12.52 -2.38 17.07
C SER A 430 12.64 -3.42 18.18
N HIS A 431 11.55 -3.65 18.90
CA HIS A 431 11.48 -4.72 19.92
C HIS A 431 11.78 -6.09 19.31
N SER A 432 11.29 -6.36 18.09
CA SER A 432 11.54 -7.62 17.38
C SER A 432 13.02 -7.84 17.09
N LEU A 433 13.75 -6.80 16.69
CA LEU A 433 15.20 -6.87 16.48
C LEU A 433 15.94 -7.23 17.77
N LEU A 434 15.62 -6.56 18.89
CA LEU A 434 16.25 -6.85 20.18
C LEU A 434 15.97 -8.28 20.63
N MET A 435 14.71 -8.73 20.55
CA MET A 435 14.35 -10.10 20.90
C MET A 435 15.04 -11.13 20.00
N THR A 436 15.15 -10.85 18.70
CA THR A 436 15.86 -11.74 17.76
C THR A 436 17.34 -11.89 18.13
N ILE A 437 18.05 -10.78 18.36
CA ILE A 437 19.48 -10.82 18.72
C ILE A 437 19.67 -11.47 20.11
N ARG A 438 18.80 -11.19 21.09
CA ARG A 438 18.81 -11.82 22.41
C ARG A 438 18.74 -13.34 22.32
N LEU A 439 17.83 -13.85 21.47
CA LEU A 439 17.66 -15.29 21.24
C LEU A 439 18.85 -15.91 20.52
N LEU A 440 19.43 -15.21 19.54
CA LEU A 440 20.65 -15.66 18.86
C LEU A 440 21.83 -15.85 19.84
N HIS A 441 21.88 -15.06 20.92
CA HIS A 441 22.88 -15.19 21.99
C HIS A 441 22.53 -16.17 23.11
N LEU A 442 21.40 -16.89 23.03
CA LEU A 442 21.11 -17.99 23.95
C LEU A 442 21.82 -19.27 23.51
N PRO A 443 22.31 -20.08 24.48
CA PRO A 443 22.84 -21.41 24.17
C PRO A 443 21.71 -22.32 23.66
N THR A 444 22.09 -23.35 22.92
CA THR A 444 21.19 -24.41 22.45
C THR A 444 20.39 -25.01 23.59
N SER A 445 19.08 -25.21 23.36
CA SER A 445 18.15 -25.77 24.36
C SER A 445 18.12 -24.98 25.69
N SER A 446 18.27 -23.66 25.63
CA SER A 446 18.21 -22.80 26.81
C SER A 446 16.88 -22.96 27.56
N PRO A 447 16.89 -23.21 28.89
CA PRO A 447 15.66 -23.35 29.67
C PRO A 447 14.84 -22.05 29.74
N LYS A 448 15.42 -20.92 29.31
CA LYS A 448 14.73 -19.63 29.26
C LYS A 448 13.73 -19.53 28.10
N LEU A 449 13.89 -20.33 27.04
CA LEU A 449 13.05 -20.27 25.84
C LEU A 449 11.55 -20.44 26.16
N SER A 450 11.20 -21.37 27.07
CA SER A 450 9.80 -21.60 27.47
C SER A 450 9.14 -20.41 28.17
N ASN A 451 9.90 -19.63 28.93
CA ASN A 451 9.36 -18.44 29.58
C ASN A 451 9.27 -17.26 28.61
N ILE A 452 10.21 -17.17 27.66
CA ILE A 452 10.18 -16.16 26.61
C ILE A 452 8.98 -16.42 25.68
N SER A 453 8.75 -17.65 25.23
CA SER A 453 7.61 -17.96 24.34
C SER A 453 6.24 -17.65 24.96
N LYS A 454 6.16 -17.65 26.30
CA LYS A 454 4.97 -17.25 27.06
C LYS A 454 4.89 -15.74 27.31
N GLY A 455 5.84 -14.95 26.81
CA GLY A 455 5.93 -13.51 27.04
C GLY A 455 6.25 -13.13 28.48
N LEU A 456 6.79 -14.04 29.30
CA LEU A 456 7.05 -13.80 30.73
C LEU A 456 8.39 -13.09 30.98
N ILE A 457 9.31 -13.14 30.02
CA ILE A 457 10.67 -12.60 30.14
C ILE A 457 11.08 -11.99 28.80
N THR A 458 11.49 -10.72 28.81
CA THR A 458 12.11 -10.02 27.67
C THR A 458 13.58 -9.68 27.94
N TYR A 459 13.92 -9.40 29.20
CA TYR A 459 15.29 -9.24 29.68
C TYR A 459 15.91 -10.59 30.05
N ILE A 460 17.04 -10.96 29.43
CA ILE A 460 17.62 -12.31 29.63
C ILE A 460 18.64 -12.34 30.77
N SER A 461 19.67 -11.50 30.71
CA SER A 461 20.75 -11.37 31.71
C SER A 461 21.74 -10.27 31.29
N PRO A 462 22.50 -9.65 32.21
CA PRO A 462 23.46 -8.59 31.87
C PRO A 462 24.44 -8.96 30.76
N GLN A 463 24.95 -10.21 30.76
CA GLN A 463 25.87 -10.69 29.73
C GLN A 463 25.21 -10.82 28.36
N ASN A 464 23.95 -11.26 28.31
CA ASN A 464 23.21 -11.42 27.06
C ASN A 464 22.83 -10.06 26.47
N GLU A 465 22.43 -9.10 27.30
CA GLU A 465 22.21 -7.72 26.85
C GLU A 465 23.50 -7.10 26.32
N THR A 466 24.63 -7.31 27.00
CA THR A 466 25.93 -6.83 26.51
C THR A 466 26.27 -7.42 25.13
N SER A 467 26.12 -8.73 24.95
CA SER A 467 26.32 -9.37 23.65
C SER A 467 25.35 -8.86 22.58
N THR A 468 24.10 -8.58 22.96
CA THR A 468 23.06 -8.05 22.08
C THR A 468 23.43 -6.67 21.55
N LEU A 469 23.85 -5.77 22.44
CA LEU A 469 24.26 -4.42 22.07
C LEU A 469 25.55 -4.41 21.24
N LEU A 470 26.53 -5.28 21.55
CA LEU A 470 27.75 -5.43 20.74
C LEU A 470 27.45 -5.95 19.32
N THR A 471 26.51 -6.88 19.18
CA THR A 471 26.05 -7.34 17.85
C THR A 471 25.34 -6.22 17.10
N LEU A 472 24.44 -5.48 17.75
CA LEU A 472 23.76 -4.34 17.15
C LEU A 472 24.77 -3.27 16.67
N GLU A 473 25.76 -2.96 17.50
CA GLU A 473 26.86 -2.05 17.15
C GLU A 473 27.62 -2.52 15.90
N GLY A 474 27.95 -3.81 15.84
CA GLY A 474 28.61 -4.43 14.69
C GLY A 474 27.78 -4.35 13.40
N ILE A 475 26.47 -4.58 13.49
CA ILE A 475 25.55 -4.45 12.35
C ILE A 475 25.50 -2.99 11.87
N CYS A 476 25.27 -2.02 12.75
CA CYS A 476 25.23 -0.60 12.38
C CYS A 476 26.52 -0.13 11.70
N LYS A 477 27.70 -0.55 12.20
CA LYS A 477 28.99 -0.27 11.56
C LYS A 477 29.10 -0.89 10.16
N SER A 478 28.52 -2.07 9.97
CA SER A 478 28.52 -2.78 8.68
C SER A 478 27.62 -2.08 7.66
N VAL A 479 26.42 -1.67 8.06
CA VAL A 479 25.50 -0.86 7.24
C VAL A 479 26.19 0.42 6.76
N ILE A 480 26.79 1.20 7.68
CA ILE A 480 27.46 2.47 7.33
C ILE A 480 28.62 2.23 6.35
N LYS A 481 29.41 1.16 6.56
CA LYS A 481 30.52 0.78 5.69
C LYS A 481 30.03 0.44 4.28
N GLU A 482 28.95 -0.31 4.15
CA GLU A 482 28.37 -0.69 2.86
C GLU A 482 27.70 0.47 2.15
N ALA A 483 26.91 1.27 2.87
CA ALA A 483 26.35 2.54 2.38
C ALA A 483 27.45 3.47 1.84
N THR A 484 28.59 3.56 2.52
CA THR A 484 29.74 4.36 2.07
C THR A 484 30.39 3.79 0.81
N LYS A 485 30.46 2.46 0.65
CA LYS A 485 30.93 1.83 -0.59
C LYS A 485 29.97 2.11 -1.75
N ARG A 486 28.66 1.96 -1.53
CA ARG A 486 27.63 2.23 -2.55
C ARG A 486 27.66 3.67 -3.02
N ASP A 487 27.83 4.63 -2.12
CA ASP A 487 27.91 6.05 -2.50
C ASP A 487 29.07 6.36 -3.42
N LYS A 488 30.27 5.78 -3.20
CA LYS A 488 31.40 5.97 -4.11
C LYS A 488 31.08 5.51 -5.54
N VAL A 489 30.31 4.42 -5.66
CA VAL A 489 29.87 3.90 -6.96
C VAL A 489 28.82 4.82 -7.58
N LEU A 490 27.80 5.24 -6.80
CA LEU A 490 26.74 6.13 -7.26
C LEU A 490 27.27 7.53 -7.63
N GLU A 491 28.22 8.07 -6.88
CA GLU A 491 28.87 9.35 -7.16
C GLU A 491 29.66 9.29 -8.48
N LYS A 492 30.33 8.17 -8.75
CA LYS A 492 31.02 7.96 -10.03
C LYS A 492 30.02 7.95 -11.19
N LEU A 493 28.94 7.18 -11.08
CA LEU A 493 27.89 7.13 -12.10
C LEU A 493 27.26 8.51 -12.33
N LEU A 494 26.99 9.26 -11.25
CA LEU A 494 26.40 10.59 -11.31
C LEU A 494 27.28 11.58 -12.10
N LYS A 495 28.61 11.48 -11.99
CA LYS A 495 29.57 12.34 -12.72
C LYS A 495 29.66 12.00 -14.20
N GLU A 496 29.43 10.74 -14.56
CA GLU A 496 29.54 10.24 -15.94
C GLU A 496 28.22 10.37 -16.72
N GLU A 497 27.08 10.41 -16.02
CA GLU A 497 25.75 10.43 -16.62
C GLU A 497 25.32 11.84 -17.04
N LYS A 498 24.63 11.92 -18.19
CA LYS A 498 24.09 13.17 -18.75
C LYS A 498 22.58 13.15 -18.87
N ASN A 499 21.96 11.98 -18.80
CA ASN A 499 20.50 11.85 -18.82
C ASN A 499 19.93 12.30 -17.47
N HIS A 500 19.08 13.34 -17.50
CA HIS A 500 18.47 13.93 -16.31
C HIS A 500 17.61 12.96 -15.49
N GLU A 501 16.94 12.01 -16.14
CA GLU A 501 16.08 11.01 -15.50
C GLU A 501 16.93 10.03 -14.68
N LYS A 502 18.00 9.52 -15.30
CA LYS A 502 18.99 8.66 -14.63
C LYS A 502 19.68 9.38 -13.48
N ILE A 503 20.03 10.65 -13.66
CA ILE A 503 20.58 11.51 -12.59
C ILE A 503 19.59 11.61 -11.42
N GLY A 504 18.30 11.84 -11.69
CA GLY A 504 17.25 11.88 -10.68
C GLY A 504 17.16 10.59 -9.89
N VAL A 505 17.14 9.44 -10.57
CA VAL A 505 17.11 8.12 -9.91
C VAL A 505 18.37 7.86 -9.09
N ILE A 506 19.56 8.18 -9.61
CA ILE A 506 20.81 8.05 -8.84
C ILE A 506 20.74 8.92 -7.58
N GLY A 507 20.21 10.14 -7.68
CA GLY A 507 19.96 11.02 -6.53
C GLY A 507 19.06 10.37 -5.48
N MET A 508 17.98 9.74 -5.90
CA MET A 508 17.06 9.00 -5.03
C MET A 508 17.75 7.83 -4.30
N LEU A 509 18.59 7.06 -5.00
CA LEU A 509 19.35 5.97 -4.37
C LEU A 509 20.37 6.49 -3.33
N ARG A 510 20.95 7.67 -3.59
CA ARG A 510 21.85 8.34 -2.63
C ARG A 510 21.10 8.85 -1.40
N ALA A 511 19.88 9.36 -1.56
CA ALA A 511 19.02 9.79 -0.46
C ALA A 511 18.68 8.62 0.49
N MET A 512 18.21 7.48 -0.04
CA MET A 512 17.98 6.28 0.78
C MET A 512 19.25 5.79 1.47
N ARG A 513 20.41 5.92 0.81
CA ARG A 513 21.71 5.61 1.44
C ARG A 513 22.02 6.58 2.59
N ASP A 514 21.70 7.87 2.45
CA ASP A 514 21.92 8.85 3.51
C ASP A 514 21.04 8.58 4.73
N GLU A 515 19.78 8.19 4.54
CA GLU A 515 18.89 7.70 5.60
C GLU A 515 19.54 6.55 6.40
N GLU A 516 20.05 5.52 5.71
CA GLU A 516 20.73 4.39 6.35
C GLU A 516 21.91 4.84 7.22
N LYS A 517 22.73 5.77 6.72
CA LYS A 517 23.91 6.28 7.44
C LYS A 517 23.53 7.10 8.66
N VAL A 518 22.51 7.96 8.54
CA VAL A 518 22.08 8.86 9.61
C VAL A 518 21.46 8.06 10.75
N ILE A 519 20.50 7.16 10.46
CA ILE A 519 19.82 6.37 11.49
C ILE A 519 20.81 5.42 12.20
N CYS A 520 21.65 4.70 11.45
CA CYS A 520 22.65 3.82 12.07
C CYS A 520 23.71 4.60 12.86
N GLY A 521 24.09 5.80 12.38
CA GLY A 521 25.04 6.67 13.06
C GLY A 521 24.52 7.19 14.40
N GLU A 522 23.24 7.55 14.46
CA GLU A 522 22.60 7.97 15.71
C GLU A 522 22.51 6.81 16.70
N VAL A 523 22.10 5.61 16.26
CA VAL A 523 22.08 4.42 17.14
C VAL A 523 23.47 4.09 17.69
N LEU A 524 24.53 4.20 16.87
CA LEU A 524 25.91 4.02 17.36
C LEU A 524 26.30 5.08 18.40
N THR A 525 25.97 6.35 18.14
CA THR A 525 26.24 7.44 19.07
C THR A 525 25.55 7.22 20.42
N ARG A 526 24.33 6.67 20.41
CA ARG A 526 23.58 6.30 21.61
C ARG A 526 24.19 5.12 22.35
N LEU A 527 24.62 4.08 21.62
CA LEU A 527 25.35 2.94 22.20
C LEU A 527 26.64 3.40 22.91
N GLU A 528 27.40 4.31 22.30
CA GLU A 528 28.64 4.87 22.88
C GLU A 528 28.38 5.68 24.16
N LYS A 529 27.21 6.33 24.27
CA LYS A 529 26.77 7.05 25.48
C LYS A 529 26.27 6.12 26.59
N GLY A 530 26.07 4.84 26.29
CA GLY A 530 25.53 3.86 27.23
C GLY A 530 24.02 3.98 27.42
N ASP A 531 23.29 4.47 26.41
CA ASP A 531 21.82 4.51 26.43
C ASP A 531 21.24 3.09 26.53
N ASP A 532 20.17 2.95 27.32
CA ASP A 532 19.39 1.72 27.37
C ASP A 532 18.31 1.72 26.28
N PHE A 533 18.18 0.59 25.58
CA PHE A 533 17.18 0.37 24.53
C PHE A 533 16.07 -0.60 25.00
N GLN A 534 16.01 -0.92 26.29
CA GLN A 534 15.01 -1.82 26.88
C GLN A 534 13.56 -1.34 26.79
#